data_AF-A0A8A3P1E5-F1
#
_entry.id   AF-A0A8A3P1E5-F1
#
_cell.length_a   1.000
_cell.length_b   1.000
_cell.length_c   1.000
_cell.angle_alpha   90.00
_cell.angle_beta   90.00
_cell.angle_gamma   90.00
#
_symmetry.space_group_name_H-M   'P 1'
#
loop_
_entity.id
_entity.type
_entity.pdbx_description
1 polymer ?
#
loop_
_entity_poly.entity_id
_entity_poly.type
_entity_poly.pdbx_seq_one_letter_code
_entity_poly.pdbx_strand_id
1 'polypeptide(L)'
;MLRGVLVPAIYHKTTQMGIGDFDDAAAVILMSADTEPFVPEMISPVVTFAIFLNIANQNSGTLASSVVYTSISTLMLETQLLTQLFQVIPQLEAAVGSFGRISNFLDRQSSVDKREKFNSKITARSENLMGGTDDISRETKPSDAFNLPMPLANEIGIKIQGELPKPQLTIVIGPVASGKSTLCNVILGEMAFSKGIIQLSSSQIALCDQTPFLTNTTLRENIVGSSVFEDLWYHRVIDAVSLNAMYLAVYSIFQLLGLLSITLLAQHGLNRMAKKSGKNLHSRLLKTAMSAPLNFFHTTDAGSITNRFSQDILLIDTEPPNALMNIAALIFMVTRQAIIIAVASPYLATWYPIVIGILYFIQKFYLRTSRQLRLLELETKSPLYTHFLDTLRGLRTIRAFNWTATNQELNSKLLDTSQRPVYLLFMVPQWLAVVLNLVMTAIVIILVSVATVTRSQNS
;
A
#
# COMPACT_ATOMS: atom_id res chain seq x y z
N MET A 1 -14.20 9.87 -34.26
CA MET A 1 -13.26 9.74 -35.40
C MET A 1 -12.38 10.98 -35.63
N LEU A 2 -12.87 12.23 -35.59
CA LEU A 2 -11.99 13.40 -35.81
C LEU A 2 -10.98 13.68 -34.67
N ARG A 3 -11.27 13.36 -33.40
CA ARG A 3 -10.36 13.59 -32.25
C ARG A 3 -9.24 12.55 -32.11
N GLY A 4 -9.51 11.30 -32.48
CA GLY A 4 -8.49 10.26 -32.65
C GLY A 4 -7.53 10.53 -33.82
N VAL A 5 -7.83 11.51 -34.67
CA VAL A 5 -6.91 12.02 -35.69
C VAL A 5 -6.27 13.33 -35.23
N LEU A 6 -6.98 14.19 -34.49
CA LEU A 6 -6.48 15.50 -34.09
C LEU A 6 -5.42 15.45 -32.98
N VAL A 7 -5.54 14.55 -32.00
CA VAL A 7 -4.56 14.43 -30.91
C VAL A 7 -3.27 13.79 -31.43
N PRO A 8 -3.30 12.71 -32.25
CA PRO A 8 -2.13 12.26 -32.97
C PRO A 8 -1.61 13.29 -33.97
N ALA A 9 -2.47 14.08 -34.63
CA ALA A 9 -2.01 15.14 -35.53
C ALA A 9 -1.46 16.39 -34.81
N ILE A 10 -1.80 16.62 -33.54
CA ILE A 10 -1.19 17.67 -32.72
C ILE A 10 0.10 17.14 -32.12
N TYR A 11 0.15 15.89 -31.66
CA TYR A 11 1.35 15.21 -31.16
C TYR A 11 2.38 14.99 -32.28
N HIS A 12 2.01 14.40 -33.41
CA HIS A 12 2.83 14.28 -34.64
C HIS A 12 3.30 15.65 -35.18
N LYS A 13 2.54 16.73 -34.94
CA LYS A 13 2.90 18.09 -35.38
C LYS A 13 3.65 18.90 -34.32
N THR A 14 3.77 18.40 -33.08
CA THR A 14 4.54 19.01 -31.99
C THR A 14 5.79 18.22 -31.61
N THR A 15 5.81 16.89 -31.77
CA THR A 15 6.92 16.01 -31.36
C THR A 15 7.61 15.30 -32.52
N GLN A 16 6.97 15.21 -33.69
CA GLN A 16 7.57 14.63 -34.89
C GLN A 16 8.20 13.22 -34.64
N MET A 17 7.65 12.36 -33.77
CA MET A 17 7.97 10.92 -33.76
C MET A 17 6.74 10.11 -34.18
N GLY A 18 6.95 9.08 -35.01
CA GLY A 18 5.92 8.08 -35.34
C GLY A 18 5.83 7.03 -34.23
N ILE A 19 4.67 6.89 -33.61
CA ILE A 19 4.37 5.92 -32.55
C ILE A 19 3.49 4.81 -33.14
N GLY A 20 3.71 3.57 -32.73
CA GLY A 20 2.98 2.39 -33.19
C GLY A 20 1.71 2.09 -32.37
N ASP A 21 0.76 1.43 -33.03
CA ASP A 21 -0.68 1.34 -32.69
C ASP A 21 -1.08 0.77 -31.30
N PHE A 22 -0.15 0.22 -30.50
CA PHE A 22 -0.49 -0.45 -29.23
C PHE A 22 -0.35 0.42 -27.96
N ASP A 23 0.51 1.45 -27.97
CA ASP A 23 0.68 2.36 -26.82
C ASP A 23 -0.32 3.53 -26.83
N ASP A 24 -0.87 3.86 -28.01
CA ASP A 24 -1.88 4.91 -28.18
C ASP A 24 -3.21 4.58 -27.47
N ALA A 25 -3.55 3.30 -27.34
CA ALA A 25 -4.82 2.91 -26.74
C ALA A 25 -4.86 3.14 -25.22
N ALA A 26 -3.78 2.83 -24.48
CA ALA A 26 -3.81 2.86 -23.02
C ALA A 26 -3.81 4.29 -22.45
N ALA A 27 -3.05 5.21 -23.04
CA ALA A 27 -3.01 6.61 -22.63
C ALA A 27 -4.27 7.38 -23.07
N VAL A 28 -4.80 7.07 -24.25
CA VAL A 28 -6.08 7.63 -24.72
C VAL A 28 -7.23 7.12 -23.86
N ILE A 29 -7.32 5.81 -23.54
CA ILE A 29 -8.38 5.25 -22.68
C ILE A 29 -8.36 5.88 -21.28
N LEU A 30 -7.18 6.12 -20.67
CA LEU A 30 -7.06 6.72 -19.34
C LEU A 30 -7.37 8.22 -19.31
N MET A 31 -7.06 8.98 -20.38
CA MET A 31 -7.39 10.41 -20.47
C MET A 31 -8.81 10.68 -21.04
N SER A 32 -9.36 9.74 -21.80
CA SER A 32 -10.68 9.83 -22.40
C SER A 32 -11.80 9.41 -21.43
N ALA A 33 -11.51 8.50 -20.49
CA ALA A 33 -12.46 8.06 -19.47
C ALA A 33 -13.06 9.21 -18.63
N ASP A 34 -12.30 10.26 -18.35
CA ASP A 34 -12.75 11.41 -17.56
C ASP A 34 -13.41 12.52 -18.41
N THR A 35 -13.22 12.53 -19.74
CA THR A 35 -13.67 13.64 -20.61
C THR A 35 -14.73 13.25 -21.64
N GLU A 36 -14.80 11.98 -22.06
CA GLU A 36 -15.78 11.48 -23.05
C GLU A 36 -17.25 11.57 -22.62
N PRO A 37 -17.63 11.44 -21.33
CA PRO A 37 -19.02 11.57 -20.91
C PRO A 37 -19.59 13.00 -21.10
N PHE A 38 -18.75 14.03 -20.97
CA PHE A 38 -19.18 15.44 -20.95
C PHE A 38 -19.27 16.08 -22.34
N VAL A 39 -18.59 15.53 -23.34
CA VAL A 39 -18.50 16.13 -24.68
C VAL A 39 -19.82 16.10 -25.45
N PRO A 40 -20.59 14.99 -25.48
CA PRO A 40 -21.92 14.98 -26.10
C PRO A 40 -22.90 15.93 -25.41
N GLU A 41 -22.80 16.07 -24.08
CA GLU A 41 -23.69 16.91 -23.27
C GLU A 41 -23.50 18.41 -23.54
N MET A 42 -22.26 18.85 -23.86
CA MET A 42 -21.99 20.23 -24.26
C MET A 42 -22.26 20.52 -25.75
N ILE A 43 -22.05 19.55 -26.63
CA ILE A 43 -22.18 19.75 -28.08
C ILE A 43 -23.63 19.59 -28.55
N SER A 44 -24.40 18.70 -27.93
CA SER A 44 -25.78 18.39 -28.35
C SER A 44 -26.71 19.62 -28.37
N PRO A 45 -26.76 20.50 -27.33
CA PRO A 45 -27.61 21.69 -27.38
C PRO A 45 -27.19 22.67 -28.47
N VAL A 46 -25.89 22.84 -28.70
CA VAL A 46 -25.34 23.76 -29.71
C VAL A 46 -25.66 23.28 -31.13
N VAL A 47 -25.49 21.99 -31.39
CA VAL A 47 -25.81 21.37 -32.68
C VAL A 47 -27.32 21.37 -32.92
N THR A 48 -28.12 21.03 -31.90
CA THR A 48 -29.58 21.02 -32.01
C THR A 48 -30.13 22.42 -32.26
N PHE A 49 -29.59 23.45 -31.60
CA PHE A 49 -29.97 24.85 -31.83
C PHE A 49 -29.53 25.35 -33.22
N ALA A 50 -28.35 24.95 -33.70
CA ALA A 50 -27.88 25.28 -35.05
C ALA A 50 -28.74 24.64 -36.15
N ILE A 51 -29.16 23.38 -35.96
CA ILE A 51 -30.09 22.68 -36.86
C ILE A 51 -31.48 23.32 -36.81
N PHE A 52 -31.97 23.69 -35.61
CA PHE A 52 -33.23 24.42 -35.44
C PHE A 52 -33.23 25.76 -36.19
N LEU A 53 -32.18 26.58 -36.04
CA LEU A 53 -32.04 27.84 -36.77
C LEU A 53 -31.97 27.64 -38.30
N ASN A 54 -31.35 26.56 -38.76
CA ASN A 54 -31.25 26.25 -40.19
C ASN A 54 -32.61 25.83 -40.78
N ILE A 55 -33.36 24.98 -40.08
CA ILE A 55 -34.69 24.51 -40.50
C ILE A 55 -35.73 25.65 -40.40
N ALA A 56 -35.66 26.48 -39.36
CA ALA A 56 -36.53 27.65 -39.21
C ALA A 56 -36.29 28.73 -40.28
N ASN A 57 -35.08 28.81 -40.84
CA ASN A 57 -34.78 29.67 -41.98
C ASN A 57 -35.29 29.12 -43.33
N GLN A 58 -35.45 27.80 -43.45
CA GLN A 58 -35.92 27.16 -44.70
C GLN A 58 -37.44 27.01 -44.77
N ASN A 59 -38.11 26.79 -43.64
CA ASN A 59 -39.56 26.67 -43.56
C ASN A 59 -40.13 27.86 -42.79
N SER A 60 -40.98 28.66 -43.43
CA SER A 60 -41.68 29.83 -42.84
C SER A 60 -42.66 29.49 -41.70
N GLY A 61 -42.65 28.25 -41.20
CA GLY A 61 -43.42 27.79 -40.05
C GLY A 61 -42.58 27.81 -38.79
N THR A 62 -43.02 28.60 -37.81
CA THR A 62 -42.42 28.65 -36.47
C THR A 62 -42.63 27.32 -35.76
N LEU A 63 -41.67 26.40 -35.87
CA LEU A 63 -41.56 25.29 -34.91
C LEU A 63 -41.52 25.90 -33.52
N ALA A 64 -42.55 25.67 -32.72
CA ALA A 64 -42.67 26.25 -31.39
C ALA A 64 -41.46 25.80 -30.57
N SER A 65 -40.64 26.76 -30.11
CA SER A 65 -39.45 26.50 -29.31
C SER A 65 -39.75 25.59 -28.11
N SER A 66 -40.98 25.66 -27.58
CA SER A 66 -41.50 24.78 -26.54
C SER A 66 -41.39 23.30 -26.89
N VAL A 67 -41.74 22.86 -28.11
CA VAL A 67 -41.69 21.44 -28.51
C VAL A 67 -40.25 20.93 -28.57
N VAL A 68 -39.32 21.76 -29.01
CA VAL A 68 -37.89 21.41 -29.09
C VAL A 68 -37.29 21.31 -27.69
N TYR A 69 -37.56 22.28 -26.81
CA TYR A 69 -37.10 22.22 -25.42
C TYR A 69 -37.70 21.02 -24.69
N THR A 70 -39.01 20.76 -24.84
CA THR A 70 -39.65 19.58 -24.25
C THR A 70 -39.04 18.28 -24.77
N SER A 71 -38.77 18.16 -26.08
CA SER A 71 -38.18 16.95 -26.68
C SER A 71 -36.73 16.70 -26.24
N ILE A 72 -35.92 17.77 -26.14
CA ILE A 72 -34.55 17.68 -25.62
C ILE A 72 -34.57 17.29 -24.15
N SER A 73 -35.44 17.91 -23.35
CA SER A 73 -35.58 17.58 -21.93
C SER A 73 -36.02 16.13 -21.72
N THR A 74 -36.97 15.62 -22.51
CA THR A 74 -37.40 14.21 -22.43
C THR A 74 -36.30 13.24 -22.83
N LEU A 75 -35.56 13.52 -23.92
CA LEU A 75 -34.44 12.67 -24.36
C LEU A 75 -33.27 12.70 -23.38
N MET A 76 -32.97 13.85 -22.77
CA MET A 76 -31.94 13.97 -21.72
C MET A 76 -32.32 13.17 -20.48
N LEU A 77 -33.58 13.29 -20.02
CA LEU A 77 -34.10 12.51 -18.90
C LEU A 77 -34.06 10.99 -19.19
N GLU A 78 -34.43 10.57 -20.40
CA GLU A 78 -34.41 9.16 -20.80
C GLU A 78 -32.99 8.61 -20.90
N THR A 79 -32.07 9.36 -21.50
CA THR A 79 -30.65 8.97 -21.60
C THR A 79 -30.00 8.85 -20.22
N GLN A 80 -30.36 9.74 -19.29
CA GLN A 80 -29.86 9.69 -17.92
C GLN A 80 -30.36 8.45 -17.18
N LEU A 81 -31.64 8.11 -17.31
CA LEU A 81 -32.21 6.90 -16.72
C LEU A 81 -31.61 5.62 -17.33
N LEU A 82 -31.39 5.60 -18.65
CA LEU A 82 -30.74 4.48 -19.33
C LEU A 82 -29.29 4.28 -18.87
N THR A 83 -28.55 5.38 -18.67
CA THR A 83 -27.18 5.34 -18.18
C THR A 83 -27.11 4.78 -16.75
N GLN A 84 -28.02 5.23 -15.88
CA GLN A 84 -28.14 4.69 -14.53
C GLN A 84 -28.51 3.20 -14.56
N LEU A 85 -29.42 2.79 -15.43
CA LEU A 85 -29.79 1.39 -15.62
C LEU A 85 -28.58 0.53 -16.02
N PHE A 86 -27.78 0.99 -16.99
CA PHE A 86 -26.61 0.25 -17.46
C PHE A 86 -25.46 0.21 -16.45
N GLN A 87 -25.30 1.24 -15.62
CA GLN A 87 -24.30 1.24 -14.54
C GLN A 87 -24.65 0.29 -13.39
N VAL A 88 -25.94 0.00 -13.17
CA VAL A 88 -26.39 -0.94 -12.13
C VAL A 88 -26.17 -2.40 -12.55
N ILE A 89 -26.14 -2.73 -13.85
CA ILE A 89 -25.98 -4.11 -14.33
C ILE A 89 -24.67 -4.79 -13.83
N PRO A 90 -23.48 -4.17 -13.95
CA PRO A 90 -22.26 -4.74 -13.36
C PRO A 90 -22.32 -4.93 -11.85
N GLN A 91 -23.05 -4.05 -11.14
CA GLN A 91 -23.25 -4.17 -9.70
C GLN A 91 -24.17 -5.35 -9.35
N LEU A 92 -25.22 -5.57 -10.15
CA LEU A 92 -26.10 -6.73 -10.06
C LEU A 92 -25.35 -8.03 -10.34
N GLU A 93 -24.48 -8.06 -11.36
CA GLU A 93 -23.64 -9.21 -11.65
C GLU A 93 -22.67 -9.50 -10.50
N ALA A 94 -22.02 -8.46 -9.96
CA ALA A 94 -21.16 -8.59 -8.79
C ALA A 94 -21.92 -9.08 -7.55
N ALA A 95 -23.17 -8.65 -7.36
CA ALA A 95 -24.04 -9.11 -6.29
C ALA A 95 -24.44 -10.57 -6.47
N VAL A 96 -24.84 -10.99 -7.68
CA VAL A 96 -25.17 -12.39 -8.00
C VAL A 96 -23.94 -13.30 -7.83
N GLY A 97 -22.76 -12.87 -8.29
CA GLY A 97 -21.50 -13.58 -8.07
C GLY A 97 -21.12 -13.65 -6.58
N SER A 98 -21.45 -12.64 -5.79
CA SER A 98 -21.26 -12.65 -4.34
C SER A 98 -22.26 -13.57 -3.64
N PHE A 99 -23.52 -13.60 -4.09
CA PHE A 99 -24.55 -14.52 -3.59
C PHE A 99 -24.16 -15.98 -3.86
N GLY A 100 -23.67 -16.29 -5.07
CA GLY A 100 -23.16 -17.63 -5.39
C GLY A 100 -21.98 -18.05 -4.51
N ARG A 101 -21.06 -17.13 -4.20
CA ARG A 101 -19.95 -17.39 -3.26
C ARG A 101 -20.45 -17.63 -1.84
N ILE A 102 -21.45 -16.89 -1.37
CA ILE A 102 -22.05 -17.06 -0.04
C ILE A 102 -22.83 -18.38 0.04
N SER A 103 -23.65 -18.71 -0.95
CA SER A 103 -24.38 -19.98 -1.00
C SER A 103 -23.43 -21.17 -0.92
N ASN A 104 -22.37 -21.16 -1.75
CA ASN A 104 -21.34 -22.19 -1.73
C ASN A 104 -20.57 -22.28 -0.40
N PHE A 105 -20.50 -21.19 0.36
CA PHE A 105 -19.90 -21.20 1.69
C PHE A 105 -20.86 -21.80 2.74
N LEU A 106 -22.15 -21.47 2.67
CA LEU A 106 -23.19 -21.99 3.57
C LEU A 106 -23.41 -23.49 3.40
N ASP A 107 -23.21 -24.04 2.20
CA ASP A 107 -23.33 -25.48 1.92
C ASP A 107 -22.14 -26.30 2.44
N ARG A 108 -21.09 -25.67 2.98
CA ARG A 108 -19.95 -26.38 3.58
C ARG A 108 -20.36 -26.99 4.92
N GLN A 109 -20.06 -28.28 5.10
CA GLN A 109 -20.22 -28.93 6.41
C GLN A 109 -19.30 -28.30 7.45
N SER A 110 -19.81 -28.10 8.66
CA SER A 110 -19.02 -27.64 9.80
C SER A 110 -17.99 -28.70 10.21
N SER A 111 -16.78 -28.25 10.58
CA SER A 111 -15.75 -29.14 11.10
C SER A 111 -16.18 -29.67 12.47
N VAL A 112 -16.19 -30.99 12.65
CA VAL A 112 -16.53 -31.66 13.92
C VAL A 112 -15.23 -32.03 14.63
N ASP A 113 -15.13 -31.75 15.95
CA ASP A 113 -13.99 -32.15 16.77
C ASP A 113 -13.86 -33.69 16.80
N LYS A 114 -12.74 -34.20 16.31
CA LYS A 114 -12.47 -35.65 16.16
C LYS A 114 -11.66 -36.25 17.32
N ARG A 115 -11.43 -35.50 18.40
CA ARG A 115 -10.62 -35.96 19.55
C ARG A 115 -11.43 -36.87 20.47
N GLU A 116 -10.80 -37.94 20.97
CA GLU A 116 -11.41 -38.84 21.94
C GLU A 116 -11.01 -38.47 23.37
N LYS A 117 -11.98 -38.44 24.29
CA LYS A 117 -11.70 -38.28 25.73
C LYS A 117 -11.18 -39.60 26.29
N PHE A 118 -10.10 -39.56 27.07
CA PHE A 118 -9.63 -40.72 27.82
C PHE A 118 -10.69 -41.13 28.86
N ASN A 119 -11.48 -42.17 28.56
CA ASN A 119 -12.51 -42.69 29.45
C ASN A 119 -11.87 -43.60 30.51
N SER A 120 -11.64 -43.08 31.72
CA SER A 120 -11.19 -43.86 32.88
C SER A 120 -12.23 -44.83 33.46
N LYS A 121 -13.39 -45.02 32.81
CA LYS A 121 -14.48 -45.89 33.31
C LYS A 121 -14.35 -47.38 32.95
N ILE A 122 -13.33 -47.79 32.18
CA ILE A 122 -13.17 -49.21 31.76
C ILE A 122 -12.42 -50.06 32.81
N THR A 123 -11.76 -49.48 33.82
CA THR A 123 -11.01 -50.25 34.83
C THR A 123 -11.82 -50.61 36.09
N ALA A 124 -13.12 -50.29 36.16
CA ALA A 124 -13.93 -50.50 37.38
C ALA A 124 -15.07 -51.54 37.21
N ARG A 125 -14.97 -52.48 36.26
CA ARG A 125 -15.99 -53.54 36.08
C ARG A 125 -15.44 -54.94 35.76
N SER A 126 -14.29 -55.32 36.32
CA SER A 126 -13.77 -56.70 36.25
C SER A 126 -13.23 -57.20 37.60
N GLU A 127 -14.00 -57.03 38.68
CA GLU A 127 -13.74 -57.71 39.96
C GLU A 127 -14.83 -58.70 40.39
N ASN A 128 -15.84 -58.94 39.56
CA ASN A 128 -16.83 -59.97 39.85
C ASN A 128 -17.08 -60.84 38.63
N LEU A 129 -16.37 -61.97 38.56
CA LEU A 129 -16.90 -63.30 38.23
C LEU A 129 -15.72 -64.29 38.16
N MET A 130 -15.58 -65.09 39.22
CA MET A 130 -14.84 -66.35 39.19
C MET A 130 -15.56 -67.34 38.28
N GLY A 131 -14.80 -68.07 37.47
CA GLY A 131 -15.17 -69.39 36.95
C GLY A 131 -15.35 -69.46 35.43
N GLY A 132 -14.52 -70.27 34.78
CA GLY A 132 -14.76 -70.76 33.43
C GLY A 132 -13.55 -70.67 32.51
N THR A 133 -12.82 -71.78 32.43
CA THR A 133 -11.84 -72.11 31.40
C THR A 133 -12.50 -72.13 30.01
N ASP A 134 -11.87 -71.51 29.01
CA ASP A 134 -11.48 -72.13 27.73
C ASP A 134 -11.08 -71.06 26.68
N ASP A 135 -9.82 -71.18 26.24
CA ASP A 135 -9.21 -70.83 24.96
C ASP A 135 -9.86 -69.76 24.05
N ILE A 136 -9.26 -68.56 24.04
CA ILE A 136 -8.92 -67.87 22.78
C ILE A 136 -7.52 -67.25 22.94
N SER A 137 -6.53 -67.96 22.43
CA SER A 137 -5.19 -67.45 22.12
C SER A 137 -5.28 -66.20 21.22
N ARG A 138 -4.92 -65.04 21.75
CA ARG A 138 -4.39 -63.91 20.98
C ARG A 138 -3.13 -63.40 21.64
N GLU A 139 -2.00 -63.95 21.20
CA GLU A 139 -0.72 -63.26 21.22
C GLU A 139 -0.88 -61.89 20.56
N THR A 140 -0.74 -60.79 21.32
CA THR A 140 -0.48 -59.48 20.74
C THR A 140 1.01 -59.18 20.86
N LYS A 141 1.71 -59.49 19.78
CA LYS A 141 3.10 -59.08 19.53
C LYS A 141 3.25 -57.55 19.66
N PRO A 142 4.41 -57.04 20.08
CA PRO A 142 4.72 -55.61 20.12
C PRO A 142 5.02 -55.12 18.69
N SER A 143 3.99 -54.99 17.86
CA SER A 143 4.14 -54.50 16.50
C SER A 143 2.78 -54.16 15.93
N ASP A 144 2.20 -53.03 16.32
CA ASP A 144 1.21 -52.37 15.46
C ASP A 144 1.39 -50.85 15.57
N ALA A 145 2.11 -50.35 14.57
CA ALA A 145 2.45 -48.96 14.37
C ALA A 145 1.18 -48.12 14.16
N PHE A 146 1.05 -47.04 14.94
CA PHE A 146 0.13 -45.95 14.64
C PHE A 146 0.53 -45.30 13.30
N ASN A 147 -0.26 -45.56 12.27
CA ASN A 147 -0.10 -44.94 10.96
C ASN A 147 -1.16 -43.85 10.80
N LEU A 148 -0.74 -42.59 10.81
CA LEU A 148 -1.56 -41.40 10.47
C LEU A 148 -1.26 -40.86 9.03
N PRO A 149 -1.68 -41.49 7.92
CA PRO A 149 -1.70 -40.81 6.62
C PRO A 149 -2.83 -39.77 6.55
N MET A 150 -2.52 -38.49 6.35
CA MET A 150 -3.46 -37.38 5.98
C MET A 150 -3.67 -37.30 4.45
N PRO A 151 -4.88 -36.99 3.93
CA PRO A 151 -5.05 -36.53 2.57
C PRO A 151 -4.88 -35.02 2.60
N LEU A 152 -3.83 -34.54 1.95
CA LEU A 152 -3.82 -33.19 1.44
C LEU A 152 -3.05 -33.20 0.12
N ALA A 153 -3.55 -32.43 -0.83
CA ALA A 153 -2.80 -32.06 -2.01
C ALA A 153 -1.42 -31.54 -1.58
N ASN A 154 -0.37 -32.20 -2.07
CA ASN A 154 1.05 -31.87 -1.96
C ASN A 154 1.72 -32.08 -0.57
N GLU A 155 2.11 -33.34 -0.34
CA GLU A 155 3.41 -33.79 0.23
C GLU A 155 4.09 -32.97 1.35
N ILE A 156 3.47 -32.87 2.54
CA ILE A 156 4.21 -32.83 3.81
C ILE A 156 3.51 -33.76 4.82
N GLY A 157 3.90 -35.04 4.82
CA GLY A 157 3.38 -36.04 5.76
C GLY A 157 4.14 -35.97 7.09
N ILE A 158 3.48 -35.47 8.15
CA ILE A 158 4.08 -35.44 9.49
C ILE A 158 3.61 -36.67 10.26
N LYS A 159 4.53 -37.64 10.44
CA LYS A 159 4.30 -38.81 11.30
C LYS A 159 4.79 -38.49 12.71
N ILE A 160 3.86 -38.46 13.67
CA ILE A 160 4.17 -38.15 15.07
C ILE A 160 3.84 -39.39 15.90
N GLN A 161 4.83 -39.88 16.64
CA GLN A 161 4.69 -41.05 17.52
C GLN A 161 5.37 -40.73 18.85
N GLY A 162 4.61 -40.70 19.94
CA GLY A 162 5.15 -40.46 21.27
C GLY A 162 4.06 -40.24 22.32
N GLU A 163 4.35 -40.64 23.55
CA GLU A 163 3.57 -40.29 24.74
C GLU A 163 4.26 -39.09 25.40
N LEU A 164 3.49 -38.03 25.71
CA LEU A 164 4.02 -36.92 26.49
C LEU A 164 3.90 -37.24 27.99
N PRO A 165 5.01 -37.38 28.73
CA PRO A 165 4.98 -37.67 30.16
C PRO A 165 4.41 -36.47 30.94
N LYS A 166 3.57 -36.75 31.93
CA LYS A 166 3.07 -35.75 32.88
C LYS A 166 3.85 -35.80 34.18
N PRO A 167 4.13 -34.68 34.88
CA PRO A 167 4.04 -33.27 34.47
C PRO A 167 5.43 -32.73 34.08
N GLN A 168 5.76 -32.70 32.78
CA GLN A 168 7.06 -32.19 32.29
C GLN A 168 6.92 -31.16 31.16
N LEU A 169 7.88 -30.25 31.05
CA LEU A 169 8.01 -29.30 29.94
C LEU A 169 8.59 -30.02 28.72
N THR A 170 7.81 -30.10 27.64
CA THR A 170 8.27 -30.67 26.35
C THR A 170 8.44 -29.55 25.34
N ILE A 171 9.64 -29.42 24.75
CA ILE A 171 9.96 -28.43 23.72
C ILE A 171 10.07 -29.14 22.37
N VAL A 172 9.31 -28.68 21.37
CA VAL A 172 9.34 -29.24 20.00
C VAL A 172 10.16 -28.33 19.09
N ILE A 173 11.30 -28.82 18.59
CA ILE A 173 12.25 -28.06 17.77
C ILE A 173 12.36 -28.70 16.38
N GLY A 174 12.44 -27.89 15.33
CA GLY A 174 12.61 -28.36 13.96
C GLY A 174 12.65 -27.21 12.93
N PRO A 175 13.03 -27.47 11.67
CA PRO A 175 13.15 -26.45 10.62
C PRO A 175 11.82 -25.80 10.25
N VAL A 176 11.85 -24.63 9.59
CA VAL A 176 10.63 -23.96 9.10
C VAL A 176 9.88 -24.92 8.16
N ALA A 177 8.54 -24.92 8.21
CA ALA A 177 7.66 -25.87 7.51
C ALA A 177 7.72 -27.35 7.96
N SER A 178 8.39 -27.68 9.08
CA SER A 178 8.31 -29.02 9.69
C SER A 178 6.96 -29.34 10.36
N GLY A 179 6.00 -28.40 10.31
CA GLY A 179 4.64 -28.49 10.87
C GLY A 179 4.52 -28.57 12.39
N LYS A 180 5.36 -27.80 13.10
CA LYS A 180 5.21 -27.58 14.56
C LYS A 180 3.87 -26.91 14.91
N SER A 181 3.50 -25.86 14.19
CA SER A 181 2.21 -25.17 14.39
C SER A 181 1.03 -26.07 14.01
N THR A 182 1.21 -26.88 12.97
CA THR A 182 0.26 -27.91 12.54
C THR A 182 0.01 -28.93 13.66
N LEU A 183 1.04 -29.38 14.38
CA LEU A 183 0.90 -30.25 15.55
C LEU A 183 0.09 -29.58 16.67
N CYS A 184 0.32 -28.29 16.96
CA CYS A 184 -0.46 -27.56 17.96
C CYS A 184 -1.96 -27.51 17.57
N ASN A 185 -2.28 -27.20 16.32
CA ASN A 185 -3.66 -27.16 15.82
C ASN A 185 -4.36 -28.53 15.84
N VAL A 186 -3.59 -29.61 15.64
CA VAL A 186 -4.09 -30.99 15.75
C VAL A 186 -4.42 -31.35 17.20
N ILE A 187 -3.57 -30.98 18.17
CA ILE A 187 -3.83 -31.17 19.61
C ILE A 187 -5.07 -30.37 20.05
N LEU A 188 -5.24 -29.17 19.51
CA LEU A 188 -6.41 -28.30 19.75
C LEU A 188 -7.70 -28.84 19.11
N GLY A 189 -7.62 -29.74 18.14
CA GLY A 189 -8.78 -30.28 17.40
C GLY A 189 -9.24 -29.39 16.24
N GLU A 190 -8.55 -28.29 15.97
CA GLU A 190 -8.84 -27.34 14.87
C GLU A 190 -8.46 -27.90 13.50
N MET A 191 -7.55 -28.87 13.45
CA MET A 191 -7.11 -29.48 12.20
C MET A 191 -7.49 -30.96 12.13
N ALA A 192 -8.18 -31.34 11.06
CA ALA A 192 -8.53 -32.73 10.81
C ALA A 192 -7.27 -33.55 10.47
N PHE A 193 -7.07 -34.65 11.19
CA PHE A 193 -6.19 -35.74 10.78
C PHE A 193 -7.03 -36.82 10.08
N SER A 194 -6.39 -37.71 9.33
CA SER A 194 -7.11 -38.69 8.52
C SER A 194 -7.05 -40.13 8.99
N LYS A 195 -6.04 -40.52 9.74
CA LYS A 195 -5.87 -41.85 10.31
C LYS A 195 -5.22 -41.66 11.68
N GLY A 196 -5.46 -42.52 12.66
CA GLY A 196 -4.95 -42.40 14.04
C GLY A 196 -5.98 -41.94 15.07
N ILE A 197 -5.56 -41.82 16.34
CA ILE A 197 -6.40 -41.40 17.47
C ILE A 197 -5.59 -40.44 18.34
N ILE A 198 -6.21 -39.33 18.75
CA ILE A 198 -5.63 -38.40 19.73
C ILE A 198 -6.43 -38.54 21.01
N GLN A 199 -5.76 -39.01 22.06
CA GLN A 199 -6.33 -39.12 23.39
C GLN A 199 -5.78 -38.01 24.28
N LEU A 200 -6.67 -37.14 24.73
CA LEU A 200 -6.33 -36.09 25.68
C LEU A 200 -6.85 -36.47 27.06
N SER A 201 -6.09 -36.09 28.08
CA SER A 201 -6.54 -36.25 29.46
C SER A 201 -7.44 -35.13 29.96
N SER A 202 -7.40 -33.96 29.29
CA SER A 202 -8.28 -32.84 29.58
C SER A 202 -8.72 -32.20 28.28
N SER A 203 -9.96 -31.73 28.24
CA SER A 203 -10.51 -30.95 27.13
C SER A 203 -10.18 -29.45 27.25
N GLN A 204 -9.66 -29.00 28.40
CA GLN A 204 -9.27 -27.62 28.65
C GLN A 204 -7.78 -27.45 28.34
N ILE A 205 -7.49 -26.64 27.33
CA ILE A 205 -6.13 -26.36 26.86
C ILE A 205 -5.96 -24.84 26.83
N ALA A 206 -4.90 -24.33 27.46
CA ALA A 206 -4.49 -22.94 27.27
C ALA A 206 -3.61 -22.84 26.02
N LEU A 207 -3.97 -21.95 25.11
CA LEU A 207 -3.24 -21.70 23.86
C LEU A 207 -2.58 -20.32 23.90
N CYS A 208 -1.31 -20.28 23.53
CA CYS A 208 -0.62 -19.03 23.19
C CYS A 208 -0.22 -19.11 21.72
N ASP A 209 -0.97 -18.41 20.87
CA ASP A 209 -0.73 -18.38 19.42
C ASP A 209 0.35 -17.35 19.04
N GLN A 210 0.94 -17.48 17.85
CA GLN A 210 1.96 -16.56 17.34
C GLN A 210 1.43 -15.12 17.19
N THR A 211 0.15 -14.99 16.83
CA THR A 211 -0.55 -13.70 16.78
C THR A 211 -1.63 -13.68 17.86
N PRO A 212 -1.53 -12.80 18.88
CA PRO A 212 -2.50 -12.77 19.97
C PRO A 212 -3.87 -12.33 19.47
N PHE A 213 -4.92 -13.05 19.88
CA PHE A 213 -6.30 -12.66 19.66
C PHE A 213 -6.73 -11.68 20.76
N LEU A 214 -7.20 -10.49 20.37
CA LEU A 214 -7.71 -9.46 21.27
C LEU A 214 -9.10 -9.02 20.83
N THR A 215 -10.00 -8.84 21.79
CA THR A 215 -11.33 -8.27 21.57
C THR A 215 -11.33 -6.76 21.81
N ASN A 216 -12.20 -6.03 21.10
CA ASN A 216 -12.40 -4.58 21.27
C ASN A 216 -13.11 -4.23 22.59
N THR A 217 -12.49 -4.58 23.71
CA THR A 217 -12.97 -4.39 25.08
C THR A 217 -11.84 -3.86 25.96
N THR A 218 -12.09 -3.65 27.25
CA THR A 218 -11.03 -3.16 28.14
C THR A 218 -9.91 -4.20 28.29
N LEU A 219 -8.70 -3.73 28.66
CA LEU A 219 -7.57 -4.62 28.91
C LEU A 219 -7.86 -5.64 30.02
N ARG A 220 -8.59 -5.21 31.05
CA ARG A 220 -9.04 -6.09 32.14
C ARG A 220 -9.95 -7.20 31.61
N GLU A 221 -10.92 -6.87 30.79
CA GLU A 221 -11.85 -7.85 30.20
C GLU A 221 -11.15 -8.79 29.22
N ASN A 222 -10.15 -8.32 28.47
CA ASN A 222 -9.34 -9.18 27.61
C ASN A 222 -8.51 -10.19 28.42
N ILE A 223 -7.95 -9.79 29.56
CA ILE A 223 -7.16 -10.68 30.44
C ILE A 223 -8.05 -11.70 31.14
N VAL A 224 -9.22 -11.26 31.63
CA VAL A 224 -10.18 -12.13 32.34
C VAL A 224 -10.90 -13.07 31.36
N GLY A 225 -11.16 -12.61 30.13
CA GLY A 225 -11.91 -13.37 29.14
C GLY A 225 -13.28 -13.79 29.67
N SER A 226 -13.57 -15.10 29.61
CA SER A 226 -14.80 -15.69 30.15
C SER A 226 -14.67 -16.23 31.59
N SER A 227 -13.54 -15.97 32.26
CA SER A 227 -13.32 -16.42 33.65
C SER A 227 -13.87 -15.44 34.69
N VAL A 228 -13.95 -15.87 35.95
CA VAL A 228 -14.34 -14.99 37.05
C VAL A 228 -13.14 -14.12 37.45
N PHE A 229 -13.38 -12.84 37.72
CA PHE A 229 -12.30 -11.94 38.13
C PHE A 229 -11.78 -12.30 39.52
N GLU A 230 -10.51 -12.71 39.58
CA GLU A 230 -9.76 -12.92 40.81
C GLU A 230 -8.59 -11.94 40.91
N ASP A 231 -8.59 -11.10 41.95
CA ASP A 231 -7.66 -9.98 42.08
C ASP A 231 -6.19 -10.42 42.20
N LEU A 232 -5.92 -11.43 43.03
CA LEU A 232 -4.57 -11.98 43.22
C LEU A 232 -4.02 -12.65 41.95
N TRP A 233 -4.87 -13.33 41.19
CA TRP A 233 -4.48 -13.96 39.93
C TRP A 233 -4.23 -12.91 38.85
N TYR A 234 -5.11 -11.90 38.77
CA TYR A 234 -4.99 -10.78 37.85
C TYR A 234 -3.66 -10.02 38.04
N HIS A 235 -3.29 -9.71 39.28
CA HIS A 235 -2.01 -9.06 39.59
C HIS A 235 -0.81 -9.93 39.23
N ARG A 236 -0.85 -11.25 39.48
CA ARG A 236 0.21 -12.17 39.02
C ARG A 236 0.35 -12.19 37.50
N VAL A 237 -0.76 -12.12 36.76
CA VAL A 237 -0.73 -12.07 35.29
C VAL A 237 -0.16 -10.74 34.79
N ILE A 238 -0.54 -9.61 35.39
CA ILE A 238 0.03 -8.29 35.07
C ILE A 238 1.54 -8.27 35.29
N ASP A 239 1.99 -8.79 36.43
CA ASP A 239 3.42 -8.86 36.78
C ASP A 239 4.18 -9.79 35.81
N ALA A 240 3.60 -10.95 35.48
CA ALA A 240 4.19 -11.90 34.55
C ALA A 240 4.31 -11.34 33.12
N VAL A 241 3.33 -10.54 32.67
CA VAL A 241 3.30 -9.91 31.34
C VAL A 241 4.08 -8.58 31.33
N SER A 242 4.68 -8.17 32.46
CA SER A 242 5.40 -6.91 32.60
C SER A 242 4.57 -5.68 32.17
N LEU A 243 3.25 -5.74 32.36
CA LEU A 243 2.33 -4.67 32.00
C LEU A 243 2.36 -3.58 33.08
N ASN A 244 3.54 -3.03 33.31
CA ASN A 244 3.79 -2.10 34.39
C ASN A 244 3.33 -0.69 33.99
N ALA A 245 2.57 -0.03 34.85
CA ALA A 245 2.00 1.30 34.59
C ALA A 245 3.05 2.34 34.21
N MET A 246 4.28 2.17 34.70
CA MET A 246 5.44 3.00 34.36
C MET A 246 5.78 2.98 32.86
N TYR A 247 5.76 1.81 32.20
CA TYR A 247 6.06 1.74 30.77
C TYR A 247 4.97 2.44 29.95
N LEU A 248 3.70 2.18 30.26
CA LEU A 248 2.56 2.83 29.60
C LEU A 248 2.55 4.36 29.78
N ALA A 249 2.95 4.85 30.96
CA ALA A 249 3.10 6.28 31.21
C ALA A 249 4.23 6.90 30.38
N VAL A 250 5.37 6.21 30.24
CA VAL A 250 6.46 6.66 29.37
C VAL A 250 6.00 6.69 27.90
N TYR A 251 5.27 5.68 27.43
CA TYR A 251 4.71 5.66 26.07
C TYR A 251 3.76 6.82 25.80
N SER A 252 2.85 7.12 26.73
CA SER A 252 1.87 8.19 26.57
C SER A 252 2.51 9.58 26.59
N ILE A 253 3.53 9.79 27.45
CA ILE A 253 4.27 11.05 27.53
C ILE A 253 5.05 11.33 26.24
N PHE A 254 5.76 10.35 25.68
CA PHE A 254 6.47 10.54 24.42
C PHE A 254 5.52 10.81 23.25
N GLN A 255 4.34 10.17 23.26
CA GLN A 255 3.33 10.40 22.22
C GLN A 255 2.74 11.81 22.31
N LEU A 256 2.46 12.30 23.52
CA LEU A 256 1.96 13.66 23.75
C LEU A 256 3.01 14.72 23.41
N LEU A 257 4.28 14.50 23.77
CA LEU A 257 5.39 15.37 23.40
C LEU A 257 5.59 15.43 21.87
N GLY A 258 5.47 14.30 21.17
CA GLY A 258 5.52 14.24 19.72
C GLY A 258 4.36 14.99 19.06
N LEU A 259 3.15 14.86 19.61
CA LEU A 259 1.98 15.59 19.10
C LEU A 259 2.14 17.10 19.29
N LEU A 260 2.64 17.52 20.45
CA LEU A 260 2.90 18.91 20.79
C LEU A 260 4.03 19.52 19.95
N SER A 261 5.08 18.74 19.64
CA SER A 261 6.15 19.21 18.75
C SER A 261 5.65 19.45 17.32
N ILE A 262 4.82 18.55 16.79
CA ILE A 262 4.21 18.68 15.46
C ILE A 262 3.29 19.91 15.39
N THR A 263 2.44 20.14 16.39
CA THR A 263 1.55 21.31 16.40
C THR A 263 2.33 22.61 16.52
N LEU A 264 3.40 22.66 17.32
CA LEU A 264 4.28 23.83 17.39
C LEU A 264 5.04 24.09 16.09
N LEU A 265 5.56 23.03 15.45
CA LEU A 265 6.20 23.10 14.13
C LEU A 265 5.22 23.53 13.05
N ALA A 266 3.97 23.07 13.09
CA ALA A 266 2.91 23.51 12.19
C ALA A 266 2.59 24.98 12.41
N GLN A 267 2.39 25.38 13.67
CA GLN A 267 2.07 26.75 14.05
C GLN A 267 3.19 27.72 13.66
N HIS A 268 4.46 27.32 13.77
CA HIS A 268 5.60 28.14 13.38
C HIS A 268 5.90 28.09 11.87
N GLY A 269 5.87 26.90 11.26
CA GLY A 269 6.17 26.66 9.86
C GLY A 269 5.17 27.33 8.93
N LEU A 270 3.87 27.05 9.10
CA LEU A 270 2.84 27.67 8.25
C LEU A 270 2.70 29.18 8.52
N ASN A 271 2.62 29.61 9.79
CA ASN A 271 2.30 31.02 10.05
C ASN A 271 3.49 31.96 9.86
N ARG A 272 4.75 31.53 10.09
CA ARG A 272 5.91 32.41 9.91
C ARG A 272 6.57 32.23 8.56
N MET A 273 6.80 31.00 8.09
CA MET A 273 7.47 30.82 6.79
C MET A 273 6.55 31.22 5.64
N ALA A 274 5.36 30.65 5.49
CA ALA A 274 4.50 30.99 4.34
C ALA A 274 4.05 32.46 4.33
N LYS A 275 3.61 33.02 5.47
CA LYS A 275 3.09 34.42 5.48
C LYS A 275 4.20 35.49 5.43
N LYS A 276 5.35 35.27 6.10
CA LYS A 276 6.42 36.29 6.19
C LYS A 276 7.47 36.13 5.08
N SER A 277 7.78 34.89 4.67
CA SER A 277 8.73 34.65 3.57
C SER A 277 8.13 35.07 2.25
N GLY A 278 6.92 34.61 1.91
CA GLY A 278 6.25 34.93 0.65
C GLY A 278 6.07 36.43 0.43
N LYS A 279 5.57 37.16 1.44
CA LYS A 279 5.43 38.63 1.37
C LYS A 279 6.77 39.35 1.14
N ASN A 280 7.82 38.94 1.85
CA ASN A 280 9.14 39.56 1.70
C ASN A 280 9.79 39.20 0.36
N LEU A 281 9.66 37.96 -0.09
CA LEU A 281 10.22 37.49 -1.35
C LEU A 281 9.50 38.15 -2.54
N HIS A 282 8.17 38.22 -2.50
CA HIS A 282 7.36 38.90 -3.50
C HIS A 282 7.70 40.39 -3.59
N SER A 283 7.79 41.08 -2.45
CA SER A 283 8.14 42.51 -2.41
C SER A 283 9.55 42.78 -2.96
N ARG A 284 10.52 41.93 -2.62
CA ARG A 284 11.88 42.02 -3.18
C ARG A 284 11.89 41.75 -4.68
N LEU A 285 11.21 40.69 -5.13
CA LEU A 285 11.11 40.34 -6.55
C LEU A 285 10.47 41.48 -7.36
N LEU A 286 9.38 42.06 -6.85
CA LEU A 286 8.72 43.22 -7.44
C LEU A 286 9.65 44.43 -7.53
N LYS A 287 10.31 44.77 -6.42
CA LYS A 287 11.25 45.91 -6.40
C LYS A 287 12.41 45.70 -7.38
N THR A 288 12.97 44.48 -7.44
CA THR A 288 14.04 44.13 -8.37
C THR A 288 13.58 44.21 -9.82
N ALA A 289 12.40 43.68 -10.14
CA ALA A 289 11.83 43.78 -11.49
C ALA A 289 11.60 45.24 -11.90
N MET A 290 10.99 46.06 -11.05
CA MET A 290 10.75 47.48 -11.34
C MET A 290 12.03 48.31 -11.47
N SER A 291 13.12 47.90 -10.82
CA SER A 291 14.44 48.54 -10.93
C SER A 291 15.29 48.03 -12.10
N ALA A 292 14.85 47.02 -12.84
CA ALA A 292 15.64 46.43 -13.91
C ALA A 292 15.68 47.35 -15.14
N PRO A 293 16.83 47.45 -15.83
CA PRO A 293 16.95 48.27 -17.05
C PRO A 293 16.13 47.68 -18.20
N LEU A 294 15.72 48.51 -19.17
CA LEU A 294 14.90 48.08 -20.32
C LEU A 294 15.53 46.91 -21.10
N ASN A 295 16.86 46.83 -21.13
CA ASN A 295 17.61 45.74 -21.77
C ASN A 295 17.27 44.35 -21.18
N PHE A 296 16.98 44.26 -19.88
CA PHE A 296 16.54 43.01 -19.24
C PHE A 296 15.19 42.54 -19.78
N PHE A 297 14.26 43.47 -20.01
CA PHE A 297 12.92 43.18 -20.52
C PHE A 297 12.88 42.86 -22.01
N HIS A 298 13.86 43.34 -22.78
CA HIS A 298 14.01 42.96 -24.19
C HIS A 298 14.64 41.57 -24.39
N THR A 299 15.47 41.13 -23.46
CA THR A 299 16.18 39.85 -23.52
C THR A 299 15.44 38.71 -22.80
N THR A 300 14.57 39.05 -21.84
CA THR A 300 13.85 38.06 -21.03
C THR A 300 12.39 37.99 -21.46
N ASP A 301 11.91 36.78 -21.73
CA ASP A 301 10.51 36.54 -22.11
C ASP A 301 9.53 36.95 -21.00
N ALA A 302 8.43 37.64 -21.36
CA ALA A 302 7.42 38.09 -20.41
C ALA A 302 6.78 36.93 -19.64
N GLY A 303 6.62 35.76 -20.28
CA GLY A 303 6.12 34.55 -19.64
C GLY A 303 7.06 34.02 -18.55
N SER A 304 8.38 34.13 -18.73
CA SER A 304 9.36 33.76 -17.70
C SER A 304 9.28 34.66 -16.46
N ILE A 305 9.06 35.97 -16.67
CA ILE A 305 8.85 36.92 -15.57
C ILE A 305 7.55 36.59 -14.85
N THR A 306 6.45 36.37 -15.57
CA THR A 306 5.15 35.99 -14.97
C THR A 306 5.24 34.66 -14.22
N ASN A 307 6.01 33.69 -14.72
CA ASN A 307 6.19 32.40 -14.05
C ASN A 307 6.86 32.55 -12.68
N ARG A 308 7.82 33.48 -12.55
CA ARG A 308 8.48 33.80 -11.27
C ARG A 308 7.52 34.38 -10.23
N PHE A 309 6.57 35.21 -10.67
CA PHE A 309 5.56 35.82 -9.80
C PHE A 309 4.36 34.91 -9.50
N SER A 310 4.23 33.77 -10.18
CA SER A 310 3.10 32.84 -10.02
C SER A 310 3.56 31.46 -9.56
N GLN A 311 4.15 30.65 -10.44
CA GLN A 311 4.52 29.26 -10.15
C GLN A 311 5.70 29.16 -9.19
N ASP A 312 6.79 29.91 -9.41
CA ASP A 312 7.99 29.75 -8.59
C ASP A 312 7.76 30.24 -7.15
N ILE A 313 7.04 31.35 -6.99
CA ILE A 313 6.70 31.85 -5.65
C ILE A 313 5.71 30.94 -4.93
N LEU A 314 4.75 30.35 -5.66
CA LEU A 314 3.82 29.36 -5.11
C LEU A 314 4.59 28.15 -4.56
N LEU A 315 5.51 27.59 -5.34
CA LEU A 315 6.35 26.46 -4.92
C LEU A 315 7.20 26.80 -3.69
N ILE A 316 7.79 28.00 -3.63
CA ILE A 316 8.60 28.43 -2.48
C ILE A 316 7.74 28.64 -1.22
N ASP A 317 6.50 29.08 -1.38
CA ASP A 317 5.60 29.36 -0.25
C ASP A 317 4.95 28.08 0.31
N THR A 318 4.72 27.06 -0.52
CA THR A 318 4.00 25.84 -0.12
C THR A 318 4.90 24.64 0.17
N GLU A 319 5.92 24.37 -0.66
CA GLU A 319 6.69 23.13 -0.58
C GLU A 319 7.63 23.08 0.64
N PRO A 320 8.49 24.08 0.91
CA PRO A 320 9.44 24.01 2.03
C PRO A 320 8.80 23.88 3.42
N PRO A 321 7.74 24.62 3.78
CA PRO A 321 7.08 24.46 5.08
C PRO A 321 6.51 23.05 5.28
N ASN A 322 5.87 22.50 4.25
CA ASN A 322 5.31 21.14 4.29
C ASN A 322 6.41 20.09 4.41
N ALA A 323 7.47 20.19 3.62
CA ALA A 323 8.60 19.28 3.68
C ALA A 323 9.31 19.33 5.05
N LEU A 324 9.51 20.52 5.62
CA LEU A 324 10.18 20.70 6.91
C LEU A 324 9.36 20.15 8.07
N MET A 325 8.03 20.33 8.05
CA MET A 325 7.12 19.68 9.00
C MET A 325 7.20 18.16 8.91
N ASN A 326 7.16 17.60 7.70
CA ASN A 326 7.22 16.16 7.49
C ASN A 326 8.55 15.58 7.96
N ILE A 327 9.68 16.22 7.63
CA ILE A 327 11.02 15.78 8.10
C ILE A 327 11.10 15.81 9.62
N ALA A 328 10.62 16.87 10.26
CA ALA A 328 10.65 16.97 11.71
C ALA A 328 9.79 15.88 12.37
N ALA A 329 8.57 15.65 11.87
CA ALA A 329 7.69 14.59 12.37
C ALA A 329 8.34 13.20 12.23
N LEU A 330 8.97 12.92 11.09
CA LEU A 330 9.66 11.66 10.83
C LEU A 330 10.85 11.44 11.76
N ILE A 331 11.67 12.47 12.00
CA ILE A 331 12.80 12.40 12.95
C ILE A 331 12.27 12.07 14.36
N PHE A 332 11.20 12.73 14.81
CA PHE A 332 10.57 12.44 16.10
C PHE A 332 10.05 10.99 16.19
N MET A 333 9.35 10.52 15.15
CA MET A 333 8.83 9.15 15.11
C MET A 333 9.94 8.10 15.17
N VAL A 334 11.02 8.29 14.40
CA VAL A 334 12.18 7.39 14.38
C VAL A 334 12.89 7.39 15.73
N THR A 335 13.12 8.57 16.32
CA THR A 335 13.79 8.69 17.62
C THR A 335 12.98 8.03 18.72
N ARG A 336 11.65 8.25 18.74
CA ARG A 336 10.72 7.59 19.68
C ARG A 336 10.81 6.07 19.53
N GLN A 337 10.73 5.54 18.31
CA GLN A 337 10.77 4.10 18.07
C GLN A 337 12.11 3.48 18.49
N ALA A 338 13.23 4.18 18.24
CA ALA A 338 14.55 3.75 18.67
C ALA A 338 14.67 3.71 20.21
N ILE A 339 14.17 4.72 20.92
CA ILE A 339 14.17 4.72 22.40
C ILE A 339 13.36 3.54 22.95
N ILE A 340 12.18 3.28 22.38
CA ILE A 340 11.31 2.17 22.79
C ILE A 340 12.02 0.82 22.64
N ILE A 341 12.64 0.58 21.50
CA ILE A 341 13.35 -0.67 21.23
C ILE A 341 14.57 -0.81 22.16
N ALA A 342 15.30 0.27 22.42
CA ALA A 342 16.43 0.27 23.35
C ALA A 342 16.02 -0.03 24.81
N VAL A 343 14.88 0.49 25.27
CA VAL A 343 14.37 0.23 26.63
C VAL A 343 13.81 -1.19 26.75
N ALA A 344 13.05 -1.65 25.74
CA ALA A 344 12.48 -3.00 25.74
C ALA A 344 13.58 -4.07 25.65
N SER A 345 14.69 -3.76 24.98
CA SER A 345 15.72 -4.73 24.66
C SER A 345 17.11 -4.08 24.57
N PRO A 346 17.79 -3.84 25.70
CA PRO A 346 19.03 -3.06 25.75
C PRO A 346 20.17 -3.60 24.88
N TYR A 347 20.23 -4.93 24.67
CA TYR A 347 21.24 -5.55 23.81
C TYR A 347 21.11 -5.15 22.33
N LEU A 348 19.92 -4.72 21.88
CA LEU A 348 19.69 -4.23 20.51
C LEU A 348 20.25 -2.81 20.31
N ALA A 349 20.39 -2.02 21.36
CA ALA A 349 20.91 -0.66 21.27
C ALA A 349 22.37 -0.62 20.81
N THR A 350 23.16 -1.67 21.11
CA THR A 350 24.55 -1.83 20.65
C THR A 350 24.67 -1.83 19.12
N TRP A 351 23.61 -2.21 18.40
CA TRP A 351 23.59 -2.22 16.93
C TRP A 351 23.29 -0.85 16.29
N TYR A 352 22.77 0.12 17.02
CA TYR A 352 22.38 1.42 16.45
C TYR A 352 23.50 2.19 15.74
N PRO A 353 24.73 2.27 16.27
CA PRO A 353 25.82 2.96 15.56
C PRO A 353 26.12 2.33 14.20
N ILE A 354 26.04 1.00 14.10
CA ILE A 354 26.28 0.26 12.85
C ILE A 354 25.17 0.56 11.85
N VAL A 355 23.91 0.50 12.28
CA VAL A 355 22.75 0.79 11.43
C VAL A 355 22.77 2.24 10.94
N ILE A 356 23.05 3.20 11.83
CA ILE A 356 23.18 4.63 11.47
C ILE A 356 24.31 4.83 10.45
N GLY A 357 25.45 4.15 10.62
CA GLY A 357 26.55 4.20 9.66
C GLY A 357 26.14 3.72 8.27
N ILE A 358 25.52 2.54 8.18
CA ILE A 358 25.02 1.99 6.91
C ILE A 358 24.00 2.94 6.25
N LEU A 359 23.03 3.42 7.02
CA LEU A 359 22.02 4.36 6.53
C LEU A 359 22.63 5.68 6.06
N TYR A 360 23.66 6.20 6.74
CA TYR A 360 24.36 7.40 6.32
C TYR A 360 25.01 7.25 4.94
N PHE A 361 25.67 6.12 4.67
CA PHE A 361 26.28 5.87 3.36
C PHE A 361 25.23 5.72 2.25
N ILE A 362 24.15 4.98 2.51
CA ILE A 362 23.04 4.82 1.57
C ILE A 362 22.39 6.17 1.27
N GLN A 363 22.07 6.95 2.31
CA GLN A 363 21.48 8.29 2.17
C GLN A 363 22.40 9.24 1.39
N LYS A 364 23.70 9.25 1.71
CA LYS A 364 24.68 10.11 1.03
C LYS A 364 24.77 9.77 -0.46
N PHE A 365 24.79 8.49 -0.81
CA PHE A 365 24.77 8.05 -2.20
C PHE A 365 23.47 8.46 -2.90
N TYR A 366 22.33 8.14 -2.30
CA TYR A 366 21.01 8.47 -2.84
C TYR A 366 20.85 9.97 -3.11
N LEU A 367 21.13 10.83 -2.12
CA LEU A 367 20.95 12.28 -2.25
C LEU A 367 21.89 12.88 -3.30
N ARG A 368 23.14 12.40 -3.37
CA ARG A 368 24.09 12.85 -4.40
C ARG A 368 23.57 12.51 -5.79
N THR A 369 23.16 11.26 -6.00
CA THR A 369 22.68 10.76 -7.29
C THR A 369 21.38 11.45 -7.70
N SER A 370 20.37 11.49 -6.82
CA SER A 370 19.09 12.17 -7.07
C SER A 370 19.27 13.65 -7.42
N ARG A 371 20.14 14.37 -6.70
CA ARG A 371 20.45 15.78 -7.00
C ARG A 371 21.08 15.96 -8.38
N GLN A 372 22.06 15.14 -8.75
CA GLN A 372 22.72 15.22 -10.05
C GLN A 372 21.74 14.93 -11.20
N LEU A 373 20.89 13.91 -11.02
CA LEU A 373 19.85 13.57 -11.97
C LEU A 373 18.78 14.66 -12.13
N ARG A 374 18.38 15.31 -11.03
CA ARG A 374 17.46 16.44 -11.07
C ARG A 374 18.04 17.64 -11.80
N LEU A 375 19.33 17.92 -11.63
CA LEU A 375 20.02 18.95 -12.40
C LEU A 375 20.07 18.60 -13.90
N LEU A 376 20.41 17.35 -14.22
CA LEU A 376 20.44 16.86 -15.60
C LEU A 376 19.06 16.90 -16.27
N GLU A 377 17.99 16.61 -15.53
CA GLU A 377 16.61 16.74 -16.02
C GLU A 377 16.29 18.19 -16.43
N LEU A 378 16.67 19.16 -15.58
CA LEU A 378 16.43 20.57 -15.86
C LEU A 378 17.27 21.07 -17.04
N GLU A 379 18.53 20.62 -17.14
CA GLU A 379 19.44 21.00 -18.22
C GLU A 379 19.03 20.43 -19.58
N THR A 380 18.59 19.17 -19.62
CA THR A 380 18.21 18.48 -20.88
C THR A 380 16.85 18.90 -21.44
N LYS A 381 15.95 19.45 -20.61
CA LYS A 381 14.66 20.01 -21.07
C LYS A 381 14.80 21.34 -21.80
N SER A 382 15.79 22.15 -21.44
CA SER A 382 15.98 23.49 -22.03
C SER A 382 16.21 23.45 -23.55
N PRO A 383 17.15 22.65 -24.10
CA PRO A 383 17.36 22.53 -25.55
C PRO A 383 16.12 22.09 -26.33
N LEU A 384 15.30 21.20 -25.76
CA LEU A 384 14.05 20.74 -26.38
C LEU A 384 13.06 21.90 -26.56
N TYR A 385 12.85 22.72 -25.51
CA TYR A 385 11.99 23.89 -25.60
C TYR A 385 12.53 24.94 -26.57
N THR A 386 13.84 25.18 -26.57
CA THR A 386 14.48 26.11 -27.51
C THR A 386 14.29 25.64 -28.95
N HIS A 387 14.57 24.37 -29.26
CA HIS A 387 14.39 23.80 -30.60
C HIS A 387 12.93 23.87 -31.07
N PHE A 388 11.98 23.63 -30.17
CA PHE A 388 10.55 23.79 -30.45
C PHE A 388 10.17 25.23 -30.81
N LEU A 389 10.64 26.21 -30.02
CA LEU A 389 10.38 27.63 -30.28
C LEU A 389 11.03 28.12 -31.59
N ASP A 390 12.26 27.69 -31.89
CA ASP A 390 12.95 28.04 -33.14
C ASP A 390 12.27 27.41 -34.35
N THR A 391 11.75 26.19 -34.21
CA THR A 391 10.94 25.53 -35.25
C THR A 391 9.64 26.28 -35.52
N LEU A 392 8.97 26.81 -34.48
CA LEU A 392 7.76 27.62 -34.64
C LEU A 392 8.06 28.95 -35.35
N ARG A 393 9.15 29.64 -34.99
CA ARG A 393 9.58 30.89 -35.62
C ARG A 393 10.03 30.69 -37.07
N GLY A 394 10.76 29.61 -37.34
CA GLY A 394 11.36 29.27 -38.64
C GLY A 394 10.51 28.37 -39.54
N LEU A 395 9.26 28.08 -39.17
CA LEU A 395 8.43 27.04 -39.81
C LEU A 395 8.29 27.22 -41.32
N ARG A 396 8.14 28.47 -41.79
CA ARG A 396 8.04 28.78 -43.22
C ARG A 396 9.31 28.40 -43.97
N THR A 397 10.47 28.72 -43.40
CA THR A 397 11.79 28.41 -43.96
C THR A 397 12.02 26.91 -44.00
N ILE A 398 11.74 26.19 -42.91
CA ILE A 398 11.91 24.73 -42.81
C ILE A 398 11.07 24.02 -43.89
N ARG A 399 9.84 24.48 -44.15
CA ARG A 399 8.98 23.94 -45.22
C ARG A 399 9.48 24.30 -46.62
N ALA A 400 9.93 25.54 -46.83
CA ALA A 400 10.43 26.00 -48.12
C ALA A 400 11.68 25.21 -48.57
N PHE A 401 12.57 24.86 -47.64
CA PHE A 401 13.77 24.07 -47.90
C PHE A 401 13.58 22.55 -47.76
N ASN A 402 12.36 22.09 -47.45
CA ASN A 402 12.02 20.68 -47.25
C ASN A 402 12.86 19.98 -46.15
N TRP A 403 13.25 20.70 -45.10
CA TRP A 403 14.06 20.21 -43.96
C TRP A 403 13.23 19.56 -42.85
N THR A 404 11.97 19.22 -43.13
CA THR A 404 11.03 18.70 -42.14
C THR A 404 11.52 17.39 -41.51
N ALA A 405 12.07 16.47 -42.29
CA ALA A 405 12.56 15.17 -41.83
C ALA A 405 13.82 15.29 -40.93
N THR A 406 14.76 16.18 -41.28
CA THR A 406 15.96 16.42 -40.47
C THR A 406 15.62 17.06 -39.13
N ASN A 407 14.68 18.01 -39.13
CA ASN A 407 14.26 18.69 -37.91
C ASN A 407 13.42 17.77 -36.99
N GLN A 408 12.67 16.85 -37.60
CA GLN A 408 11.92 15.77 -36.97
C GLN A 408 12.83 14.80 -36.21
N GLU A 409 13.90 14.34 -36.85
CA GLU A 409 14.91 13.48 -36.24
C GLU A 409 15.69 14.19 -35.10
N LEU A 410 15.95 15.48 -35.26
CA LEU A 410 16.62 16.24 -34.19
C LEU A 410 15.70 16.43 -32.98
N ASN A 411 14.41 16.72 -33.20
CA ASN A 411 13.44 16.84 -32.12
C ASN A 411 13.24 15.51 -31.38
N SER A 412 13.19 14.40 -32.12
CA SER A 412 13.07 13.06 -31.55
C SER A 412 14.27 12.74 -30.64
N LYS A 413 15.49 13.00 -31.11
CA LYS A 413 16.73 12.81 -30.35
C LYS A 413 16.78 13.69 -29.09
N LEU A 414 16.34 14.95 -29.17
CA LEU A 414 16.28 15.85 -28.02
C LEU A 414 15.22 15.39 -27.00
N LEU A 415 14.06 14.92 -27.47
CA LEU A 415 13.02 14.35 -26.63
C LEU A 415 13.55 13.14 -25.85
N ASP A 416 14.15 12.16 -26.54
CA ASP A 416 14.75 10.98 -25.90
C ASP A 416 15.80 11.36 -24.87
N THR A 417 16.66 12.33 -25.20
CA THR A 417 17.71 12.81 -24.30
C THR A 417 17.11 13.45 -23.04
N SER A 418 15.99 14.18 -23.17
CA SER A 418 15.29 14.82 -22.04
C SER A 418 14.50 13.83 -21.16
N GLN A 419 14.04 12.71 -21.71
CA GLN A 419 13.26 11.71 -20.97
C GLN A 419 14.14 10.78 -20.12
N ARG A 420 15.38 10.52 -20.53
CA ARG A 420 16.31 9.63 -19.79
C ARG A 420 16.50 10.03 -18.31
N PRO A 421 16.78 11.30 -17.95
CA PRO A 421 16.92 11.69 -16.55
C PRO A 421 15.60 11.59 -15.78
N VAL A 422 14.45 11.85 -16.44
CA VAL A 422 13.12 11.72 -15.84
C VAL A 422 12.86 10.27 -15.42
N TYR A 423 13.11 9.31 -16.33
CA TYR A 423 12.94 7.90 -16.02
C TYR A 423 13.85 7.43 -14.87
N LEU A 424 15.12 7.84 -14.91
CA LEU A 424 16.07 7.51 -13.84
C LEU A 424 15.69 8.16 -12.49
N LEU A 425 15.08 9.35 -12.48
CA LEU A 425 14.53 9.96 -11.26
C LEU A 425 13.35 9.19 -10.67
N PHE A 426 12.56 8.48 -11.50
CA PHE A 426 11.54 7.55 -11.00
C PHE A 426 12.14 6.24 -10.49
N MET A 427 13.26 5.78 -11.07
CA MET A 427 13.94 4.55 -10.64
C MET A 427 14.73 4.70 -9.34
N VAL A 428 15.35 5.85 -9.08
CA VAL A 428 16.21 6.06 -7.91
C VAL A 428 15.48 5.86 -6.57
N PRO A 429 14.23 6.32 -6.38
CA PRO A 429 13.42 5.98 -5.21
C PRO A 429 13.12 4.48 -5.09
N GLN A 430 12.85 3.78 -6.19
CA GLN A 430 12.60 2.33 -6.19
C GLN A 430 13.86 1.55 -5.79
N TRP A 431 15.02 1.97 -6.30
CA TRP A 431 16.31 1.43 -5.89
C TRP A 431 16.55 1.62 -4.40
N LEU A 432 16.28 2.81 -3.86
CA LEU A 432 16.42 3.08 -2.42
C LEU A 432 15.53 2.15 -1.59
N ALA A 433 14.27 1.95 -2.01
CA ALA A 433 13.33 1.05 -1.33
C ALA A 433 13.84 -0.39 -1.30
N VAL A 434 14.32 -0.91 -2.43
CA VAL A 434 14.88 -2.27 -2.52
C VAL A 434 16.11 -2.42 -1.62
N VAL A 435 17.04 -1.48 -1.66
CA VAL A 435 18.27 -1.53 -0.84
C VAL A 435 17.95 -1.45 0.65
N LEU A 436 17.05 -0.56 1.07
CA LEU A 436 16.64 -0.45 2.47
C LEU A 436 15.97 -1.74 2.95
N ASN A 437 15.10 -2.35 2.14
CA ASN A 437 14.44 -3.61 2.50
C ASN A 437 15.46 -4.75 2.65
N LEU A 438 16.41 -4.89 1.72
CA LEU A 438 17.46 -5.91 1.82
C LEU A 438 18.34 -5.72 3.05
N VAL A 439 18.73 -4.48 3.36
CA VAL A 439 19.52 -4.15 4.56
C VAL A 439 18.73 -4.49 5.83
N MET A 440 17.44 -4.14 5.88
CA MET A 440 16.57 -4.48 7.00
C MET A 440 16.41 -5.99 7.16
N THR A 441 16.20 -6.74 6.08
CA THR A 441 16.14 -8.21 6.11
C THR A 441 17.44 -8.80 6.64
N ALA A 442 18.60 -8.33 6.18
CA ALA A 442 19.90 -8.79 6.66
C ALA A 442 20.08 -8.50 8.16
N ILE A 443 19.74 -7.28 8.62
CA ILE A 443 19.80 -6.90 10.04
C ILE A 443 18.89 -7.81 10.87
N VAL A 444 17.66 -8.06 10.43
CA VAL A 444 16.71 -8.93 11.15
C VAL A 444 17.24 -10.35 11.26
N ILE A 445 17.80 -10.93 10.18
CA ILE A 445 18.38 -12.28 10.20
C ILE A 445 19.54 -12.34 11.20
N ILE A 446 20.44 -11.35 11.19
CA ILE A 446 21.57 -11.30 12.13
C ILE A 446 21.08 -11.16 13.57
N LEU A 447 20.14 -10.25 13.84
CA LEU A 447 19.59 -10.02 15.17
C LEU A 447 18.91 -11.28 15.73
N VAL A 448 18.10 -11.97 14.93
CA VAL A 448 17.44 -13.22 15.33
C VAL A 448 18.46 -14.33 15.57
N SER A 449 19.50 -14.42 14.73
CA SER A 449 20.57 -15.42 14.90
C SER A 449 21.37 -15.18 16.18
N VAL A 450 21.72 -13.92 16.49
CA VAL A 450 22.42 -13.58 17.72
C VAL A 450 21.53 -13.83 18.94
N ALA A 451 20.26 -13.45 18.89
CA ALA A 451 19.32 -13.67 19.99
C ALA A 451 19.07 -15.16 20.30
N THR A 452 19.09 -16.03 19.29
CA THR A 452 18.94 -17.48 19.48
C THR A 452 20.19 -18.12 20.07
N VAL A 453 21.38 -17.69 19.67
CA VAL A 453 22.67 -18.17 20.23
C VAL A 453 22.86 -17.72 21.68
N THR A 454 22.57 -16.46 22.01
CA THR A 454 22.70 -15.98 23.39
C THR A 454 21.70 -16.64 24.34
N ARG A 455 20.50 -16.95 23.85
CA ARG A 455 19.50 -17.71 24.62
C ARG A 455 19.95 -19.15 24.88
N SER A 456 20.66 -19.78 23.95
CA SER A 456 21.23 -21.13 24.11
C SER A 456 22.41 -21.19 25.08
N GLN A 457 23.09 -20.07 25.36
CA GLN A 457 24.22 -20.01 26.31
C GLN A 457 23.78 -19.72 27.75
N ASN A 458 22.59 -19.13 27.94
CA ASN A 458 22.03 -18.81 29.25
C ASN A 458 21.03 -19.87 29.78
N SER A 459 20.76 -20.92 29.00
CA SER A 459 20.03 -22.14 29.40
C SER A 459 21.01 -23.28 29.62
#